data_AF-A0A922M9R1-F1
#
_entry.id   AF-A0A922M9R1-F1
#
_cell.length_a   1.000
_cell.length_b   1.000
_cell.length_c   1.000
_cell.angle_alpha   90.00
_cell.angle_beta   90.00
_cell.angle_gamma   90.00
#
_symmetry.space_group_name_H-M   'P 1'
#
loop_
_entity.id
_entity.type
_entity.pdbx_description
1 polymer ?
#
loop_
_entity_poly.entity_id
_entity_poly.type
_entity_poly.pdbx_seq_one_letter_code
_entity_poly.pdbx_strand_id
1 'polypeptide(L)'
;MTSVLQYTNITQELNDNRSDQSRANTDTHTQNIQRNCEIDELFAQTLQFYSETHPTSRCYIPKQRTSKKLANIVDYINQVILPDYVIRDIEFPELQTIIYSAAWTAAKVNGSRINLSSTQDRNNPRKDYKPKWQKRLECKIDAIRAKLGRLTHYIQGHRSRKLEIEVNKILRDYRIHTTHEAPNTHLAHYLDTLKQKLAVYKSRLNRYIKCTLRKTQNDLFHSNTKN
;
A
#
# COMPACT_ATOMS: atom_id res chain seq x y z
N MET A 1 46.30 -49.31 28.63
CA MET A 1 46.70 -48.04 28.00
C MET A 1 45.50 -47.38 27.30
N THR A 2 44.42 -47.09 28.04
CA THR A 2 43.13 -46.66 27.45
C THR A 2 42.51 -45.46 28.16
N SER A 3 43.14 -44.95 29.22
CA SER A 3 42.57 -43.85 30.04
C SER A 3 43.06 -42.46 29.65
N VAL A 4 44.16 -42.32 28.90
CA VAL A 4 44.73 -40.99 28.57
C VAL A 4 44.08 -40.38 27.32
N LEU A 5 43.61 -41.22 26.38
CA LEU A 5 43.00 -40.77 25.12
C LEU A 5 41.55 -40.27 25.26
N GLN A 6 40.84 -40.63 26.33
CA GLN A 6 39.48 -40.13 26.58
C GLN A 6 39.48 -38.73 27.19
N TYR A 7 40.49 -38.38 28.00
CA TYR A 7 40.60 -37.04 28.57
C TYR A 7 40.95 -35.98 27.52
N THR A 8 41.79 -36.30 26.53
CA THR A 8 42.17 -35.34 25.47
C THR A 8 41.00 -34.95 24.55
N ASN A 9 40.08 -35.88 24.27
CA ASN A 9 38.92 -35.62 23.40
C ASN A 9 37.87 -34.71 24.08
N ILE A 10 37.64 -34.87 25.39
CA ILE A 10 36.69 -34.02 26.13
C ILE A 10 37.20 -32.57 26.22
N THR A 11 38.51 -32.37 26.39
CA THR A 11 39.09 -31.02 26.42
C THR A 11 39.08 -30.34 25.05
N GLN A 12 39.18 -31.09 23.95
CA GLN A 12 39.05 -30.54 22.58
C GLN A 12 37.60 -30.12 22.27
N GLU A 13 36.60 -30.96 22.58
CA GLU A 13 35.18 -30.63 22.34
C GLU A 13 34.68 -29.44 23.20
N LEU A 14 35.19 -29.30 24.43
CA LEU A 14 34.89 -28.13 25.28
C LEU A 14 35.57 -26.84 24.78
N ASN A 15 36.74 -26.95 24.15
CA ASN A 15 37.46 -25.80 23.60
C ASN A 15 36.86 -25.34 22.26
N ASP A 16 36.39 -26.27 21.42
CA ASP A 16 35.71 -25.96 20.15
C ASP A 16 34.35 -25.29 20.40
N ASN A 17 33.56 -25.76 21.37
CA ASN A 17 32.30 -25.10 21.77
C ASN A 17 32.51 -23.68 22.36
N ARG A 18 33.62 -23.45 23.08
CA ARG A 18 33.98 -22.14 23.62
C ARG A 18 34.45 -21.18 22.53
N SER A 19 35.10 -21.70 21.49
CA SER A 19 35.55 -20.97 20.30
C SER A 19 34.36 -20.51 19.44
N ASP A 20 33.34 -21.35 19.28
CA ASP A 20 32.16 -21.03 18.46
C ASP A 20 31.19 -20.06 19.17
N GLN A 21 31.04 -20.16 20.50
CA GLN A 21 30.29 -19.16 21.27
C GLN A 21 30.98 -17.78 21.30
N SER A 22 32.31 -17.75 21.33
CA SER A 22 33.05 -16.48 21.28
C SER A 22 33.01 -15.84 19.89
N ARG A 23 33.06 -16.64 18.81
CA ARG A 23 32.86 -16.16 17.42
C ARG A 23 31.45 -15.60 17.17
N ALA A 24 30.40 -16.29 17.61
CA ALA A 24 29.03 -15.81 17.48
C ALA A 24 28.78 -14.50 18.24
N ASN A 25 29.40 -14.35 19.42
CA ASN A 25 29.32 -13.12 20.22
C ASN A 25 30.07 -11.95 19.57
N THR A 26 31.27 -12.18 19.00
CA THR A 26 32.01 -11.15 18.26
C THR A 26 31.27 -10.68 17.01
N ASP A 27 30.58 -11.58 16.30
CA ASP A 27 29.79 -11.21 15.11
C ASP A 27 28.58 -10.34 15.47
N THR A 28 27.84 -10.69 16.54
CA THR A 28 26.75 -9.84 17.02
C THR A 28 27.22 -8.49 17.55
N HIS A 29 28.37 -8.43 18.21
CA HIS A 29 28.93 -7.17 18.70
C HIS A 29 29.35 -6.25 17.54
N THR A 30 30.01 -6.81 16.53
CA THR A 30 30.45 -6.08 15.32
C THR A 30 29.25 -5.56 14.52
N GLN A 31 28.21 -6.38 14.36
CA GLN A 31 26.96 -5.96 13.71
C GLN A 31 26.23 -4.84 14.48
N ASN A 32 26.25 -4.88 15.82
CA ASN A 32 25.66 -3.83 16.64
C ASN A 32 26.44 -2.51 16.53
N ILE A 33 27.78 -2.56 16.53
CA ILE A 33 28.62 -1.37 16.32
C ILE A 33 28.33 -0.75 14.95
N GLN A 34 28.35 -1.55 13.88
CA GLN A 34 28.08 -1.07 12.53
C GLN A 34 26.71 -0.40 12.41
N ARG A 35 25.69 -1.02 13.02
CA ARG A 35 24.33 -0.46 13.05
C ARG A 35 24.27 0.86 13.82
N ASN A 36 24.99 0.96 14.94
CA ASN A 36 25.01 2.18 15.74
C ASN A 36 25.68 3.33 14.97
N CYS A 37 26.81 3.07 14.30
CA CYS A 37 27.43 4.05 13.39
C CYS A 37 26.49 4.49 12.26
N GLU A 38 25.73 3.55 11.65
CA GLU A 38 24.72 3.89 10.63
C GLU A 38 23.63 4.81 11.19
N ILE A 39 23.19 4.59 12.45
CA ILE A 39 22.20 5.44 13.10
C ILE A 39 22.77 6.86 13.31
N ASP A 40 24.01 6.99 13.76
CA ASP A 40 24.66 8.27 14.03
C ASP A 40 24.82 9.10 12.75
N GLU A 41 25.39 8.49 11.70
CA GLU A 41 25.57 9.13 10.39
C GLU A 41 24.23 9.58 9.79
N LEU A 42 23.22 8.70 9.84
CA LEU A 42 21.91 8.99 9.28
C LEU A 42 21.18 10.07 10.06
N PHE A 43 21.32 10.11 11.39
CA PHE A 43 20.77 11.18 12.22
C PHE A 43 21.39 12.53 11.85
N ALA A 44 22.71 12.62 11.76
CA ALA A 44 23.40 13.86 11.41
C ALA A 44 22.97 14.38 10.02
N GLN A 45 22.90 13.49 9.01
CA GLN A 45 22.43 13.84 7.67
C GLN A 45 20.97 14.33 7.68
N THR A 46 20.12 13.65 8.43
CA THR A 46 18.69 13.99 8.52
C THR A 46 18.49 15.32 9.22
N LEU A 47 19.22 15.57 10.32
CA LEU A 47 19.16 16.82 11.06
C LEU A 47 19.59 18.00 10.18
N GLN A 48 20.71 17.85 9.45
CA GLN A 48 21.18 18.86 8.50
C GLN A 48 20.19 19.11 7.35
N PHE A 49 19.54 18.05 6.85
CA PHE A 49 18.57 18.18 5.76
C PHE A 49 17.29 18.91 6.19
N TYR A 50 16.82 18.67 7.42
CA TYR A 50 15.55 19.22 7.90
C TYR A 50 15.67 20.51 8.73
N SER A 51 16.88 20.95 9.09
CA SER A 51 17.12 22.17 9.87
C SER A 51 16.50 23.42 9.25
N GLU A 52 16.61 23.59 7.94
CA GLU A 52 16.09 24.75 7.21
C GLU A 52 14.69 24.52 6.62
N THR A 53 14.07 23.37 6.91
CA THR A 53 12.76 23.01 6.34
C THR A 53 11.61 23.40 7.26
N HIS A 54 10.57 24.00 6.68
CA HIS A 54 9.34 24.29 7.40
C HIS A 54 8.66 22.98 7.87
N PRO A 55 8.18 22.86 9.12
CA PRO A 55 7.60 21.62 9.65
C PRO A 55 6.48 20.99 8.81
N THR A 56 5.67 21.82 8.15
CA THR A 56 4.54 21.37 7.32
C THR A 56 4.95 20.80 5.96
N SER A 57 6.16 21.09 5.47
CA SER A 57 6.67 20.56 4.20
C SER A 57 7.42 19.24 4.36
N ARG A 58 7.72 18.83 5.60
CA ARG A 58 8.41 17.58 5.93
C ARG A 58 7.61 16.36 5.52
N CYS A 59 8.29 15.27 5.17
CA CYS A 59 7.65 14.05 4.71
C CYS A 59 6.94 13.30 5.86
N TYR A 60 5.88 12.57 5.52
CA TYR A 60 5.16 11.77 6.51
C TYR A 60 5.96 10.52 6.91
N ILE A 61 6.21 10.37 8.21
CA ILE A 61 6.80 9.16 8.80
C ILE A 61 5.69 8.11 9.03
N PRO A 62 5.72 6.94 8.35
CA PRO A 62 4.72 5.90 8.54
C PRO A 62 4.73 5.32 9.96
N LYS A 63 3.56 4.87 10.44
CA LYS A 63 3.45 4.15 11.71
C LYS A 63 4.31 2.87 11.69
N GLN A 64 5.19 2.76 12.67
CA GLN A 64 6.07 1.60 12.82
C GLN A 64 5.35 0.44 13.52
N ARG A 65 5.72 -0.80 13.16
CA ARG A 65 5.33 -1.99 13.94
C ARG A 65 6.30 -2.16 15.10
N THR A 66 5.78 -2.41 16.30
CA THR A 66 6.59 -2.68 17.48
C THR A 66 7.41 -3.95 17.29
N SER A 67 8.72 -3.86 17.49
CA SER A 67 9.65 -4.99 17.38
C SER A 67 10.83 -4.79 18.33
N LYS A 68 11.52 -5.87 18.71
CA LYS A 68 12.76 -5.79 19.51
C LYS A 68 13.83 -4.96 18.80
N LYS A 69 13.94 -5.09 17.48
CA LYS A 69 14.86 -4.28 16.66
C LYS A 69 14.57 -2.79 16.82
N LEU A 70 13.30 -2.39 16.69
CA LEU A 70 12.89 -0.99 16.84
C LEU A 70 13.16 -0.48 18.25
N ALA A 71 12.85 -1.27 19.28
CA ALA A 71 13.16 -0.91 20.67
C ALA A 71 14.66 -0.62 20.84
N ASN A 72 15.54 -1.51 20.39
CA ASN A 72 16.99 -1.32 20.48
C ASN A 72 17.52 -0.11 19.65
N ILE A 73 16.80 0.31 18.60
CA ILE A 73 17.16 1.53 17.84
C ILE A 73 16.73 2.76 18.64
N VAL A 74 15.50 2.77 19.13
CA VAL A 74 14.94 3.88 19.91
C VAL A 74 15.70 4.08 21.21
N ASP A 75 16.06 2.99 21.91
CA ASP A 75 16.85 3.05 23.14
C ASP A 75 18.23 3.66 22.89
N TYR A 76 18.91 3.25 21.81
CA TYR A 76 20.19 3.84 21.42
C TYR A 76 20.06 5.35 21.14
N ILE A 77 19.06 5.75 20.35
CA ILE A 77 18.81 7.17 20.05
C ILE A 77 18.52 7.97 21.32
N ASN A 78 17.69 7.45 22.23
CA ASN A 78 17.31 8.15 23.46
C ASN A 78 18.46 8.28 24.46
N GLN A 79 19.34 7.28 24.55
CA GLN A 79 20.40 7.23 25.56
C GLN A 79 21.74 7.80 25.07
N VAL A 80 22.02 7.74 23.77
CA VAL A 80 23.31 8.13 23.20
C VAL A 80 23.18 9.42 22.38
N ILE A 81 22.23 9.49 21.46
CA ILE A 81 22.16 10.62 20.52
C ILE A 81 21.48 11.82 21.15
N LEU A 82 20.22 11.69 21.60
CA LEU A 82 19.42 12.83 22.06
C LEU A 82 20.07 13.66 23.19
N PRO A 83 20.76 13.08 24.18
CA PRO A 83 21.40 13.86 25.25
C PRO A 83 22.42 14.90 24.75
N ASP A 84 23.09 14.64 23.62
CA ASP A 84 24.08 15.56 23.05
C ASP A 84 23.45 16.77 22.36
N TYR A 85 22.18 16.66 21.94
CA TYR A 85 21.47 17.70 21.19
C TYR A 85 20.38 18.41 22.00
N VAL A 86 19.84 17.77 23.05
CA VAL A 86 18.74 18.33 23.87
C VAL A 86 19.32 19.03 25.11
N ILE A 87 19.61 20.31 24.97
CA ILE A 87 20.09 21.19 26.04
C ILE A 87 18.91 21.93 26.71
N ARG A 88 19.06 22.39 27.96
CA ARG A 88 17.96 23.02 28.74
C ARG A 88 17.31 24.24 28.07
N ASP A 89 18.07 25.01 27.29
CA ASP A 89 17.62 26.29 26.73
C ASP A 89 17.33 26.21 25.23
N ILE A 90 16.95 25.03 24.73
CA ILE A 90 16.68 24.83 23.31
C ILE A 90 15.36 25.46 22.86
N GLU A 91 15.37 26.10 21.69
CA GLU A 91 14.13 26.65 21.13
C GLU A 91 13.21 25.54 20.60
N PHE A 92 11.89 25.78 20.68
CA PHE A 92 10.89 24.81 20.25
C PHE A 92 11.07 24.32 18.79
N PRO A 93 11.33 25.18 17.78
CA PRO A 93 11.51 24.72 16.40
C PRO A 93 12.73 23.81 16.23
N GLU A 94 13.80 24.09 16.97
CA GLU A 94 15.03 23.30 16.96
C GLU A 94 14.80 21.93 17.61
N LEU A 95 14.18 21.91 18.79
CA LEU A 95 13.76 20.68 19.48
C LEU A 95 12.84 19.83 18.59
N GLN A 96 11.86 20.45 17.93
CA GLN A 96 10.97 19.74 17.00
C GLN A 96 11.74 19.08 15.86
N THR A 97 12.76 19.76 15.34
CA THR A 97 13.61 19.25 14.25
C THR A 97 14.47 18.09 14.69
N ILE A 98 15.06 18.15 15.89
CA ILE A 98 15.81 17.05 16.49
C ILE A 98 14.92 15.83 16.68
N ILE A 99 13.75 15.99 17.30
CA ILE A 99 12.81 14.88 17.55
C ILE A 99 12.31 14.27 16.23
N TYR A 100 11.99 15.11 15.25
CA TYR A 100 11.57 14.64 13.93
C TYR A 100 12.69 13.84 13.24
N SER A 101 13.93 14.33 13.29
CA SER A 101 15.09 13.67 12.68
C SER A 101 15.38 12.34 13.35
N ALA A 102 15.32 12.28 14.69
CA ALA A 102 15.43 11.04 15.46
C ALA A 102 14.35 10.00 15.05
N ALA A 103 13.09 10.42 14.96
CA ALA A 103 12.00 9.55 14.55
C ALA A 103 12.15 9.06 13.10
N TRP A 104 12.60 9.93 12.20
CA TRP A 104 12.83 9.60 10.79
C TRP A 104 13.95 8.58 10.65
N THR A 105 15.08 8.80 11.33
CA THR A 105 16.22 7.88 11.40
C THR A 105 15.79 6.53 11.94
N ALA A 106 15.08 6.50 13.07
CA ALA A 106 14.57 5.25 13.65
C ALA A 106 13.70 4.47 12.68
N ALA A 107 12.78 5.14 11.99
CA ALA A 107 11.91 4.51 11.00
C ALA A 107 12.71 3.98 9.80
N LYS A 108 13.70 4.73 9.32
CA LYS A 108 14.53 4.35 8.17
C LYS A 108 15.41 3.14 8.47
N VAL A 109 16.13 3.13 9.59
CA VAL A 109 16.98 1.99 10.03
C VAL A 109 16.15 0.76 10.38
N ASN A 110 14.92 0.96 10.86
CA ASN A 110 13.96 -0.14 11.03
C ASN A 110 13.46 -0.73 9.68
N GLY A 111 13.80 -0.12 8.54
CA GLY A 111 13.48 -0.62 7.20
C GLY A 111 12.20 -0.02 6.60
N SER A 112 11.71 1.10 7.13
CA SER A 112 10.51 1.73 6.59
C SER A 112 10.74 2.41 5.25
N ARG A 113 9.78 2.22 4.34
CA ARG A 113 9.71 2.93 3.06
C ARG A 113 9.12 4.32 3.29
N ILE A 114 9.98 5.28 3.58
CA ILE A 114 9.63 6.69 3.65
C ILE A 114 9.74 7.26 2.22
N ASN A 115 8.63 7.73 1.66
CA ASN A 115 8.67 8.41 0.37
C ASN A 115 8.92 9.89 0.62
N LEU A 116 9.93 10.45 -0.05
CA LEU A 116 10.28 11.88 0.01
C LEU A 116 9.27 12.77 -0.74
N SER A 117 8.28 12.18 -1.42
CA SER A 117 7.18 12.92 -2.04
C SER A 117 6.48 13.76 -0.99
N SER A 118 6.46 15.08 -1.20
CA SER A 118 5.90 16.05 -0.27
C SER A 118 4.45 15.70 0.09
N THR A 119 4.05 16.08 1.29
CA THR A 119 2.75 15.82 1.92
C THR A 119 1.55 16.24 1.05
N GLN A 120 1.77 17.03 0.00
CA GLN A 120 0.73 17.41 -0.97
C GLN A 120 0.23 16.25 -1.85
N ASP A 121 1.08 15.30 -2.23
CA ASP A 121 0.65 14.21 -3.13
C ASP A 121 -0.11 13.10 -2.40
N ARG A 122 0.13 12.90 -1.11
CA ARG A 122 -0.51 11.84 -0.31
C ARG A 122 -1.84 12.25 0.31
N ASN A 123 -2.10 13.56 0.46
CA ASN A 123 -3.35 14.07 1.01
C ASN A 123 -4.50 14.15 0.00
N ASN A 124 -4.32 13.64 -1.23
CA ASN A 124 -5.43 13.42 -2.14
C ASN A 124 -5.70 11.93 -2.40
N PRO A 125 -6.04 11.12 -1.38
CA PRO A 125 -6.60 9.78 -1.62
C PRO A 125 -7.96 9.85 -2.33
N ARG A 126 -8.51 11.06 -2.53
CA ARG A 126 -9.76 11.32 -3.23
C ARG A 126 -9.61 11.49 -4.74
N LYS A 127 -8.41 11.67 -5.30
CA LYS A 127 -8.27 11.95 -6.74
C LYS A 127 -8.81 10.80 -7.61
N ASP A 128 -8.72 9.57 -7.10
CA ASP A 128 -9.27 8.36 -7.75
C ASP A 128 -10.34 7.64 -6.92
N TYR A 129 -10.85 8.25 -5.84
CA TYR A 129 -11.86 7.60 -5.02
C TYR A 129 -13.19 7.53 -5.78
N LYS A 130 -13.44 6.39 -6.42
CA LYS A 130 -14.76 6.04 -6.94
C LYS A 130 -15.58 5.35 -5.85
N PRO A 131 -16.80 5.83 -5.53
CA PRO A 131 -17.66 5.16 -4.58
C PRO A 131 -18.01 3.74 -5.04
N LYS A 132 -18.29 2.84 -4.09
CA LYS A 132 -18.55 1.41 -4.38
C LYS A 132 -19.67 1.20 -5.41
N TRP A 133 -20.71 2.04 -5.39
CA TRP A 133 -21.81 1.93 -6.34
C TRP A 133 -21.37 2.23 -7.79
N GLN A 134 -20.44 3.16 -7.97
CA GLN A 134 -19.92 3.53 -9.29
C GLN A 134 -19.11 2.37 -9.86
N LYS A 135 -18.19 1.81 -9.06
CA LYS A 135 -17.41 0.64 -9.45
C LYS A 135 -18.31 -0.53 -9.87
N ARG A 136 -19.38 -0.82 -9.10
CA ARG A 136 -20.34 -1.88 -9.46
C ARG A 136 -21.01 -1.66 -10.81
N LEU A 137 -21.40 -0.42 -11.13
CA LEU A 137 -22.05 -0.11 -12.41
C LEU A 137 -21.05 -0.17 -13.57
N GLU A 138 -19.84 0.35 -13.38
CA GLU A 138 -18.75 0.26 -14.36
C GLU A 138 -18.44 -1.21 -14.69
N CYS A 139 -18.25 -2.06 -13.66
CA CYS A 139 -18.02 -3.50 -13.88
C CYS A 139 -19.17 -4.18 -14.64
N LYS A 140 -20.43 -3.82 -14.37
CA LYS A 140 -21.58 -4.36 -15.12
C LYS A 140 -21.57 -3.91 -16.59
N ILE A 141 -21.24 -2.65 -16.84
CA ILE A 141 -21.12 -2.09 -18.19
C ILE A 141 -20.03 -2.84 -18.98
N ASP A 142 -18.86 -3.04 -18.37
CA ASP A 142 -17.74 -3.70 -19.03
C ASP A 142 -18.00 -5.19 -19.27
N ALA A 143 -18.67 -5.87 -18.32
CA ALA A 143 -19.14 -7.24 -18.53
C ALA A 143 -20.09 -7.35 -19.75
N ILE A 144 -21.02 -6.40 -19.91
CA ILE A 144 -21.93 -6.39 -21.07
C ILE A 144 -21.19 -6.08 -22.37
N ARG A 145 -20.23 -5.13 -22.36
CA ARG A 145 -19.38 -4.83 -23.52
C ARG A 145 -18.58 -6.06 -23.97
N ALA A 146 -18.02 -6.80 -23.02
CA ALA A 146 -17.31 -8.04 -23.32
C ALA A 146 -18.22 -9.09 -23.97
N LYS A 147 -19.45 -9.26 -23.45
CA LYS A 147 -20.46 -10.15 -24.05
C LYS A 147 -20.84 -9.72 -25.47
N LEU A 148 -21.06 -8.41 -25.69
CA LEU A 148 -21.32 -7.84 -27.02
C LEU A 148 -20.16 -8.13 -27.98
N GLY A 149 -18.92 -7.87 -27.58
CA GLY A 149 -17.75 -8.13 -28.42
C GLY A 149 -17.64 -9.60 -28.83
N ARG A 150 -17.88 -10.53 -27.91
CA ARG A 150 -17.88 -11.98 -28.19
C ARG A 150 -18.98 -12.37 -29.17
N LEU A 151 -20.19 -11.84 -28.99
CA LEU A 151 -21.30 -12.12 -29.89
C LEU A 151 -21.08 -11.54 -31.29
N THR A 152 -20.56 -10.32 -31.40
CA THR A 152 -20.19 -9.70 -32.68
C THR A 152 -19.11 -10.50 -33.40
N HIS A 153 -18.05 -10.89 -32.68
CA HIS A 153 -16.97 -11.69 -33.24
C HIS A 153 -17.47 -13.07 -33.72
N TYR A 154 -18.44 -13.66 -33.01
CA TYR A 154 -19.11 -14.87 -33.46
C TYR A 154 -20.01 -14.61 -34.69
N ILE A 155 -20.74 -13.52 -34.76
CA ILE A 155 -21.54 -13.17 -35.95
C ILE A 155 -20.64 -12.97 -37.18
N GLN A 156 -19.44 -12.43 -37.00
CA GLN A 156 -18.43 -12.24 -38.06
C GLN A 156 -17.79 -13.54 -38.59
N GLY A 157 -18.17 -14.71 -38.06
CA GLY A 157 -17.74 -16.01 -38.59
C GLY A 157 -16.54 -16.64 -37.87
N HIS A 158 -15.98 -16.00 -36.84
CA HIS A 158 -14.90 -16.61 -36.06
C HIS A 158 -15.41 -17.75 -35.16
N ARG A 159 -14.74 -18.90 -35.17
CA ARG A 159 -15.19 -20.14 -34.49
C ARG A 159 -14.08 -20.80 -33.66
N SER A 160 -13.69 -20.14 -32.56
CA SER A 160 -12.83 -20.78 -31.55
C SER A 160 -13.68 -21.53 -30.52
N ARG A 161 -13.24 -22.71 -30.08
CA ARG A 161 -13.92 -23.49 -29.02
C ARG A 161 -14.20 -22.66 -27.77
N LYS A 162 -13.25 -21.82 -27.35
CA LYS A 162 -13.42 -20.93 -26.18
C LYS A 162 -14.52 -19.88 -26.42
N LEU A 163 -14.59 -19.35 -27.64
CA LEU A 163 -15.61 -18.37 -28.03
C LEU A 163 -17.00 -19.01 -28.04
N GLU A 164 -17.13 -20.21 -28.60
CA GLU A 164 -18.40 -20.95 -28.67
C GLU A 164 -18.97 -21.26 -27.28
N ILE A 165 -18.13 -21.71 -26.35
CA ILE A 165 -18.55 -21.96 -24.96
C ILE A 165 -19.13 -20.68 -24.33
N GLU A 166 -18.45 -19.56 -24.53
CA GLU A 166 -18.84 -18.27 -23.97
C GLU A 166 -20.10 -17.71 -24.65
N VAL A 167 -20.24 -17.87 -25.96
CA VAL A 167 -21.46 -17.51 -26.69
C VAL A 167 -22.63 -18.37 -26.23
N ASN A 168 -22.46 -19.69 -26.10
CA ASN A 168 -23.50 -20.59 -25.59
C ASN A 168 -23.92 -20.24 -24.15
N LYS A 169 -22.98 -19.75 -23.33
CA LYS A 169 -23.31 -19.19 -22.02
C LYS A 169 -24.17 -17.93 -22.13
N ILE A 170 -23.81 -16.99 -23.02
CA ILE A 170 -24.60 -15.78 -23.28
C ILE A 170 -26.01 -16.15 -23.77
N LEU A 171 -26.15 -17.08 -24.71
CA LEU A 171 -27.45 -17.49 -25.23
C LEU A 171 -28.34 -18.09 -24.14
N ARG A 172 -27.77 -18.89 -23.22
CA ARG A 172 -28.51 -19.41 -22.06
C ARG A 172 -28.94 -18.31 -21.10
N ASP A 173 -28.01 -17.43 -20.70
CA ASP A 173 -28.26 -16.36 -19.73
C ASP A 173 -29.33 -15.36 -20.21
N TYR A 174 -29.42 -15.12 -21.52
CA TYR A 174 -30.29 -14.10 -22.12
C TYR A 174 -31.37 -14.68 -23.03
N ARG A 175 -31.67 -15.99 -22.92
CA ARG A 175 -32.78 -16.61 -23.67
C ARG A 175 -34.11 -15.94 -23.36
N ILE A 176 -34.34 -15.61 -22.10
CA ILE A 176 -35.52 -14.89 -21.62
C ILE A 176 -35.04 -13.52 -21.14
N HIS A 177 -35.37 -12.46 -21.86
CA HIS A 177 -34.89 -11.11 -21.55
C HIS A 177 -35.87 -10.29 -20.72
N THR A 178 -37.17 -10.62 -20.76
CA THR A 178 -38.25 -10.05 -19.94
C THR A 178 -39.28 -11.14 -19.59
N THR A 179 -40.18 -10.84 -18.64
CA THR A 179 -41.25 -11.75 -18.22
C THR A 179 -42.44 -11.81 -19.19
N HIS A 180 -42.61 -10.81 -20.04
CA HIS A 180 -43.82 -10.64 -20.87
C HIS A 180 -43.56 -10.72 -22.38
N GLU A 181 -42.31 -10.76 -22.82
CA GLU A 181 -41.97 -10.84 -24.25
C GLU A 181 -41.53 -12.26 -24.63
N ALA A 182 -41.69 -12.58 -25.91
CA ALA A 182 -41.22 -13.85 -26.47
C ALA A 182 -39.70 -14.01 -26.29
N PRO A 183 -39.19 -15.23 -26.05
CA PRO A 183 -37.76 -15.43 -25.83
C PRO A 183 -36.93 -15.08 -27.05
N ASN A 184 -35.66 -14.76 -26.82
CA ASN A 184 -34.69 -14.51 -27.87
C ASN A 184 -34.43 -15.78 -28.69
N THR A 185 -34.56 -15.68 -30.00
CA THR A 185 -34.38 -16.80 -30.94
C THR A 185 -33.15 -16.59 -31.82
N HIS A 186 -33.04 -15.43 -32.46
CA HIS A 186 -31.95 -15.10 -33.38
C HIS A 186 -30.83 -14.35 -32.68
N LEU A 187 -29.58 -14.54 -33.13
CA LEU A 187 -28.39 -13.83 -32.60
C LEU A 187 -28.56 -12.31 -32.57
N ALA A 188 -29.29 -11.75 -33.53
CA ALA A 188 -29.63 -10.32 -33.57
C ALA A 188 -30.46 -9.88 -32.35
N HIS A 189 -31.42 -10.70 -31.89
CA HIS A 189 -32.26 -10.39 -30.73
C HIS A 189 -31.43 -10.37 -29.43
N TYR A 190 -30.49 -11.32 -29.29
CA TYR A 190 -29.53 -11.32 -28.16
C TYR A 190 -28.64 -10.09 -28.16
N LEU A 191 -28.17 -9.67 -29.34
CA LEU A 191 -27.34 -8.48 -29.49
C LEU A 191 -28.13 -7.22 -29.10
N ASP A 192 -29.38 -7.11 -29.56
CA ASP A 192 -30.24 -5.99 -29.20
C ASP A 192 -30.53 -5.96 -27.69
N THR A 193 -30.89 -7.11 -27.09
CA THR A 193 -31.06 -7.24 -25.63
C THR A 193 -29.83 -6.75 -24.86
N LEU A 194 -28.63 -7.10 -25.29
CA LEU A 194 -27.39 -6.65 -24.65
C LEU A 194 -27.15 -5.14 -24.85
N LYS A 195 -27.46 -4.59 -26.03
CA LYS A 195 -27.41 -3.13 -26.30
C LYS A 195 -28.39 -2.37 -25.41
N GLN A 196 -29.63 -2.83 -25.29
CA GLN A 196 -30.65 -2.24 -24.42
C GLN A 196 -30.17 -2.24 -22.96
N LYS A 197 -29.70 -3.39 -22.45
CA LYS A 197 -29.15 -3.48 -21.08
C LYS A 197 -27.95 -2.55 -20.89
N LEU A 198 -27.04 -2.48 -21.87
CA LEU A 198 -25.91 -1.54 -21.83
C LEU A 198 -26.38 -0.09 -21.70
N ALA A 199 -27.37 0.32 -22.50
CA ALA A 199 -27.95 1.66 -22.46
C ALA A 199 -28.58 1.96 -21.09
N VAL A 200 -29.32 1.00 -20.52
CA VAL A 200 -29.91 1.13 -19.18
C VAL A 200 -28.84 1.35 -18.11
N TYR A 201 -27.77 0.55 -18.09
CA TYR A 201 -26.72 0.71 -17.08
C TYR A 201 -25.91 2.00 -17.26
N LYS A 202 -25.63 2.41 -18.50
CA LYS A 202 -24.98 3.71 -18.78
C LYS A 202 -25.86 4.88 -18.32
N SER A 203 -27.15 4.85 -18.65
CA SER A 203 -28.11 5.88 -18.21
C SER A 203 -28.17 5.96 -16.69
N ARG A 204 -28.21 4.82 -16.00
CA ARG A 204 -28.19 4.75 -14.53
C ARG A 204 -26.91 5.33 -13.94
N LEU A 205 -25.75 4.99 -14.49
CA LEU A 205 -24.46 5.53 -14.06
C LEU A 205 -24.45 7.06 -14.18
N ASN A 206 -24.83 7.59 -15.33
CA ASN A 206 -24.89 9.03 -15.58
C ASN A 206 -25.85 9.75 -14.62
N ARG A 207 -27.03 9.15 -14.38
CA ARG A 207 -28.01 9.71 -13.42
C ARG A 207 -27.41 9.81 -12.01
N TYR A 208 -26.72 8.77 -11.55
CA TYR A 208 -26.14 8.75 -10.21
C TYR A 208 -24.96 9.72 -10.07
N ILE A 209 -24.12 9.83 -11.10
CA ILE A 209 -23.05 10.83 -11.14
C ILE A 209 -23.64 12.24 -11.03
N LYS A 210 -24.63 12.57 -11.88
CA LYS A 210 -25.30 13.88 -11.85
C LYS A 210 -25.95 14.19 -10.49
N CYS A 211 -26.64 13.22 -9.90
CA CYS A 211 -27.26 13.38 -8.59
C CYS A 211 -26.21 13.61 -7.49
N THR A 212 -25.11 12.87 -7.52
CA THR A 212 -24.01 13.02 -6.57
C THR A 212 -23.35 14.39 -6.70
N LEU A 213 -23.04 14.80 -7.93
CA LEU A 213 -22.46 16.12 -8.21
C LEU A 213 -23.36 17.24 -7.69
N ARG A 214 -24.66 17.19 -7.96
CA ARG A 214 -25.62 18.19 -7.47
C ARG A 214 -25.66 18.25 -5.95
N LYS A 215 -25.64 17.10 -5.27
CA LYS A 215 -25.58 17.07 -3.81
C LYS A 215 -24.29 17.70 -3.29
N THR A 216 -23.14 17.32 -3.85
CA THR A 216 -21.85 17.92 -3.49
C THR A 216 -21.84 19.43 -3.69
N GLN A 217 -22.39 19.93 -4.81
CA GLN A 217 -22.48 21.37 -5.09
C GLN A 217 -23.39 22.11 -4.09
N ASN A 218 -24.54 21.52 -3.75
CA ASN A 218 -25.44 22.09 -2.75
C ASN A 218 -24.79 22.11 -1.36
N ASP A 219 -24.08 21.04 -0.99
CA ASP A 219 -23.36 20.97 0.29
C ASP A 219 -22.28 22.06 0.38
N LEU A 220 -21.51 22.27 -0.70
CA LEU A 220 -20.51 23.34 -0.79
C LEU A 220 -21.14 24.75 -0.70
N PHE A 221 -22.30 24.95 -1.31
CA PHE A 221 -23.03 26.22 -1.22
C PHE A 221 -23.51 26.51 0.20
N HIS A 222 -24.07 25.51 0.89
CA HIS A 222 -24.51 25.65 2.28
C HIS A 222 -23.36 25.81 3.28
N SER A 223 -22.19 25.23 3.03
CA SER A 223 -21.01 25.46 3.88
C SER A 223 -20.42 26.85 3.70
N ASN A 224 -20.44 27.39 2.48
CA ASN A 224 -19.87 28.71 2.19
C ASN A 224 -20.77 29.89 2.60
N THR A 225 -22.06 29.66 2.85
CA THR A 225 -23.03 30.70 3.25
C THR A 225 -23.15 30.88 4.77
N LYS A 226 -22.40 30.11 5.57
CA LYS A 226 -22.36 30.20 7.04
C LYS A 226 -21.14 30.96 7.60
N ASN A 227 -20.35 31.57 6.71
CA ASN A 227 -19.32 32.56 7.04
C ASN A 227 -19.79 33.93 6.57
#